data_AF-F4S5L4-F1
#
_entry.id   AF-F4S5L4-F1
#
_cell.length_a   1.000
_cell.length_b   1.000
_cell.length_c   1.000
_cell.angle_alpha   90.00
_cell.angle_beta   90.00
_cell.angle_gamma   90.00
#
_symmetry.space_group_name_H-M   'P 1'
#
loop_
_entity.id
_entity.type
_entity.pdbx_description
1 polymer ?
#
loop_
_entity_poly.entity_id
_entity_poly.type
_entity_poly.pdbx_seq_one_letter_code
_entity_poly.pdbx_strand_id
1 'polypeptide(L)'
;MSVSPNVSTVDSGVLPVLNDCSFSNLHEEDRSTDHTISDDSVDRANPGQGDLSLISSSTGEPGKHLIEHHAVECVDDSLHSLSSMDISAEYNATSGAENPVPYFELIEDLGRKEEGTLYRVLKKLIDPNSLFTFYDQYEVVNYLEDQVTYSGYQLVPRYIGSEWIVRKIYVHHRESDVKGLRFLKFHSSWGELPSQGRPHCFDRAHSNRYAAMALKEFKQMFFIKRRDHSDRMNAIHQKWHHECLSLSIQPVHILQSTGSTYDDEPRWMLCEGITDQFSHRYVLKDNFNNLPMEYQPWTKIIQAFIHYVYDLSDSKTVISNLDCDEHGRLSNVVCFTKNSTPYHSRESSAMADIVNRAFVLFPEQHDCNELCEHLGNIRLK
;
A
#
# COMPACT_ATOMS: atom_id res chain seq x y z
N MET A 1 -6.25 -4.10 -91.57
CA MET A 1 -5.61 -2.79 -91.33
C MET A 1 -6.02 -2.36 -89.92
N SER A 2 -5.19 -2.04 -88.92
CA SER A 2 -3.72 -2.19 -88.73
C SER A 2 -3.36 -1.48 -87.40
N VAL A 3 -2.57 -1.99 -86.45
CA VAL A 3 -1.87 -3.28 -86.20
C VAL A 3 -1.78 -3.49 -84.66
N SER A 4 -1.65 -4.73 -84.18
CA SER A 4 -1.20 -5.07 -82.80
C SER A 4 0.22 -5.67 -82.85
N PRO A 5 1.07 -5.49 -81.83
CA PRO A 5 1.17 -6.48 -80.73
C PRO A 5 1.38 -5.82 -79.32
N ASN A 6 1.17 -6.43 -78.15
CA ASN A 6 1.10 -7.82 -77.63
C ASN A 6 2.43 -8.37 -77.03
N VAL A 7 2.36 -9.12 -75.90
CA VAL A 7 3.39 -10.05 -75.31
C VAL A 7 4.54 -9.38 -74.49
N SER A 8 5.04 -9.85 -73.32
CA SER A 8 4.65 -10.90 -72.33
C SER A 8 5.35 -10.72 -70.95
N THR A 9 4.87 -11.46 -69.94
CA THR A 9 5.53 -11.82 -68.68
C THR A 9 6.87 -12.58 -68.83
N VAL A 10 7.85 -12.33 -67.94
CA VAL A 10 8.78 -13.35 -67.37
C VAL A 10 9.13 -12.97 -65.92
N ASP A 11 9.33 -13.98 -65.08
CA ASP A 11 9.62 -13.96 -63.65
C ASP A 11 11.14 -13.90 -63.33
N SER A 12 11.55 -13.32 -62.20
CA SER A 12 12.83 -13.53 -61.48
C SER A 12 12.93 -12.59 -60.26
N GLY A 13 13.07 -13.16 -59.06
CA GLY A 13 13.09 -12.39 -57.80
C GLY A 13 14.48 -11.97 -57.30
N VAL A 14 14.51 -11.28 -56.16
CA VAL A 14 15.58 -11.24 -55.13
C VAL A 14 15.05 -10.42 -53.92
N LEU A 15 15.26 -10.92 -52.70
CA LEU A 15 15.09 -10.20 -51.41
C LEU A 15 16.49 -9.95 -50.79
N PRO A 16 16.60 -9.29 -49.62
CA PRO A 16 16.57 -7.85 -49.40
C PRO A 16 17.97 -7.31 -49.04
N VAL A 17 18.18 -5.99 -49.07
CA VAL A 17 19.45 -5.38 -48.65
C VAL A 17 19.34 -4.81 -47.24
N LEU A 18 20.16 -5.38 -46.33
CA LEU A 18 20.50 -4.82 -45.02
C LEU A 18 21.44 -3.62 -45.20
N ASN A 19 21.29 -2.58 -44.38
CA ASN A 19 22.32 -1.55 -44.20
C ASN A 19 22.79 -1.55 -42.75
N ASP A 20 23.88 -2.29 -42.49
CA ASP A 20 24.83 -1.92 -41.45
C ASP A 20 25.73 -0.79 -41.98
N CYS A 21 26.14 0.13 -41.12
CA CYS A 21 27.42 0.83 -41.27
C CYS A 21 27.84 1.49 -39.94
N SER A 22 28.93 0.99 -39.38
CA SER A 22 29.54 1.46 -38.12
C SER A 22 30.67 2.48 -38.37
N PHE A 23 31.18 3.05 -37.27
CA PHE A 23 32.41 3.86 -37.14
C PHE A 23 32.41 5.33 -37.58
N SER A 24 32.70 6.21 -36.61
CA SER A 24 34.05 6.84 -36.52
C SER A 24 34.30 7.47 -35.13
N ASN A 25 35.52 7.29 -34.61
CA ASN A 25 36.04 7.90 -33.38
C ASN A 25 36.89 9.15 -33.71
N LEU A 26 36.89 10.13 -32.80
CA LEU A 26 37.96 11.12 -32.55
C LEU A 26 37.95 11.39 -31.02
N HIS A 27 38.99 11.09 -30.23
CA HIS A 27 40.22 11.89 -29.95
C HIS A 27 39.91 13.33 -29.49
N GLU A 28 40.51 13.95 -28.46
CA GLU A 28 41.50 13.61 -27.40
C GLU A 28 41.42 14.82 -26.39
N GLU A 29 41.69 14.80 -25.07
CA GLU A 29 42.99 14.70 -24.37
C GLU A 29 42.78 14.67 -22.82
N ASP A 30 43.51 13.75 -22.17
CA ASP A 30 44.43 13.96 -21.02
C ASP A 30 44.03 14.74 -19.72
N ARG A 31 44.08 14.04 -18.56
CA ARG A 31 45.05 14.35 -17.48
C ARG A 31 45.17 13.31 -16.34
N SER A 32 46.40 12.82 -16.21
CA SER A 32 47.05 12.07 -15.12
C SER A 32 46.80 12.57 -13.67
N THR A 33 46.66 11.65 -12.69
CA THR A 33 47.76 11.26 -11.75
C THR A 33 47.44 10.03 -10.89
N ASP A 34 48.47 9.22 -10.63
CA ASP A 34 48.49 8.00 -9.80
C ASP A 34 48.32 8.24 -8.28
N HIS A 35 47.94 7.18 -7.55
CA HIS A 35 48.70 6.73 -6.37
C HIS A 35 48.43 5.24 -6.01
N THR A 36 49.45 4.40 -6.24
CA THR A 36 49.91 3.20 -5.47
C THR A 36 48.95 2.56 -4.43
N ILE A 37 48.52 1.29 -4.54
CA ILE A 37 49.24 -0.03 -4.52
C ILE A 37 49.60 -0.56 -3.10
N SER A 38 49.34 -1.88 -2.95
CA SER A 38 49.68 -2.87 -1.90
C SER A 38 48.50 -3.27 -1.01
N ASP A 39 47.81 -4.40 -1.26
CA ASP A 39 48.26 -5.81 -1.16
C ASP A 39 48.95 -6.16 0.17
N ASP A 40 48.30 -7.04 0.95
CA ASP A 40 48.96 -8.26 1.40
C ASP A 40 47.93 -9.39 1.58
N SER A 41 48.35 -10.63 1.37
CA SER A 41 47.52 -11.84 1.37
C SER A 41 48.11 -12.92 2.28
N VAL A 42 47.33 -13.96 2.62
CA VAL A 42 47.73 -15.40 2.60
C VAL A 42 46.72 -16.27 3.38
N ASP A 43 46.25 -17.29 2.67
CA ASP A 43 45.62 -18.58 3.05
C ASP A 43 45.58 -19.06 4.52
N ARG A 44 44.47 -19.73 4.91
CA ARG A 44 44.37 -21.22 4.86
C ARG A 44 43.06 -21.86 5.36
N ALA A 45 42.59 -22.82 4.57
CA ALA A 45 42.08 -24.17 4.92
C ALA A 45 41.00 -24.42 6.02
N ASN A 46 39.88 -24.99 5.57
CA ASN A 46 39.03 -25.97 6.29
C ASN A 46 39.78 -27.34 6.42
N PRO A 47 39.30 -28.39 7.16
CA PRO A 47 37.92 -28.67 7.58
C PRO A 47 37.72 -29.23 9.03
N GLY A 48 36.46 -29.48 9.41
CA GLY A 48 36.10 -30.31 10.57
C GLY A 48 34.72 -30.96 10.42
N GLN A 49 34.65 -32.30 10.43
CA GLN A 49 33.39 -33.07 10.40
C GLN A 49 32.78 -33.20 11.80
N GLY A 50 31.46 -33.33 11.86
CA GLY A 50 30.71 -33.61 13.09
C GLY A 50 29.29 -34.07 12.80
N ASP A 51 29.13 -35.34 12.41
CA ASP A 51 27.82 -36.01 12.39
C ASP A 51 27.33 -36.20 13.84
N LEU A 52 26.08 -35.82 14.13
CA LEU A 52 25.26 -36.51 15.11
C LEU A 52 23.77 -36.32 14.77
N SER A 53 23.09 -37.43 14.51
CA SER A 53 21.66 -37.51 14.27
C SER A 53 20.88 -37.66 15.59
N LEU A 54 19.66 -37.13 15.65
CA LEU A 54 18.63 -37.61 16.57
C LEU A 54 17.22 -37.23 16.05
N ILE A 55 16.37 -38.25 15.88
CA ILE A 55 14.95 -38.11 15.53
C ILE A 55 14.14 -38.66 16.70
N SER A 56 13.27 -37.83 17.29
CA SER A 56 12.03 -38.23 17.99
C SER A 56 11.38 -36.95 18.54
N SER A 57 10.36 -36.38 17.89
CA SER A 57 8.94 -36.74 18.04
C SER A 57 8.36 -36.46 19.44
N SER A 58 7.74 -35.30 19.61
CA SER A 58 6.59 -35.13 20.52
C SER A 58 5.55 -34.21 19.87
N THR A 59 4.28 -34.57 20.08
CA THR A 59 3.10 -33.94 19.50
C THR A 59 2.63 -32.75 20.33
N GLY A 60 2.24 -31.64 19.67
CA GLY A 60 1.53 -30.53 20.30
C GLY A 60 0.93 -29.60 19.26
N GLU A 61 -0.40 -29.58 19.14
CA GLU A 61 -1.11 -28.63 18.26
C GLU A 61 -1.02 -27.20 18.84
N PRO A 62 -0.79 -26.16 18.02
CA PRO A 62 -0.96 -24.78 18.46
C PRO A 62 -2.46 -24.47 18.56
N GLY A 63 -2.93 -24.20 19.78
CA GLY A 63 -4.34 -23.90 20.06
C GLY A 63 -4.83 -22.64 19.34
N LYS A 64 -5.99 -22.74 18.69
CA LYS A 64 -6.73 -21.57 18.18
C LYS A 64 -7.40 -20.85 19.35
N HIS A 65 -6.93 -19.66 19.71
CA HIS A 65 -7.73 -18.74 20.51
C HIS A 65 -8.59 -17.85 19.59
N LEU A 66 -9.82 -18.29 19.35
CA LEU A 66 -10.91 -17.38 19.00
C LEU A 66 -11.30 -16.64 20.30
N ILE A 67 -11.48 -15.33 20.23
CA ILE A 67 -12.09 -14.55 21.32
C ILE A 67 -13.34 -13.88 20.74
N GLU A 68 -14.51 -14.36 21.16
CA GLU A 68 -15.78 -13.70 20.94
C GLU A 68 -16.08 -12.79 22.15
N HIS A 69 -16.34 -11.51 21.90
CA HIS A 69 -16.64 -10.55 22.97
C HIS A 69 -18.12 -10.62 23.38
N HIS A 70 -18.40 -11.24 24.54
CA HIS A 70 -19.67 -11.03 25.23
C HIS A 70 -19.67 -9.72 26.02
N ALA A 71 -20.80 -9.02 26.02
CA ALA A 71 -21.01 -7.79 26.77
C ALA A 71 -20.99 -8.06 28.29
N VAL A 72 -20.40 -7.14 29.05
CA VAL A 72 -20.39 -7.16 30.52
C VAL A 72 -21.33 -6.08 31.02
N GLU A 73 -22.29 -6.47 31.86
CA GLU A 73 -23.25 -5.57 32.50
C GLU A 73 -22.59 -4.73 33.60
N CYS A 74 -23.08 -3.50 33.78
CA CYS A 74 -22.63 -2.62 34.87
C CYS A 74 -23.25 -3.04 36.21
N VAL A 75 -22.45 -3.05 37.27
CA VAL A 75 -22.92 -3.11 38.66
C VAL A 75 -22.13 -2.09 39.48
N ASP A 76 -22.85 -1.16 40.13
CA ASP A 76 -22.33 -0.23 41.14
C ASP A 76 -21.91 -1.00 42.40
N ASP A 77 -20.86 -0.54 43.10
CA ASP A 77 -20.99 -0.32 44.56
C ASP A 77 -19.87 0.53 45.20
N SER A 78 -20.31 1.68 45.74
CA SER A 78 -20.05 2.18 47.09
C SER A 78 -18.63 2.50 47.63
N LEU A 79 -18.45 3.82 47.86
CA LEU A 79 -17.48 4.53 48.71
C LEU A 79 -17.21 3.92 50.10
N HIS A 80 -15.93 3.97 50.55
CA HIS A 80 -15.43 4.26 51.92
C HIS A 80 -13.88 4.18 51.88
N SER A 81 -13.05 4.88 52.67
CA SER A 81 -13.20 6.07 53.52
C SER A 81 -11.82 6.72 53.69
N LEU A 82 -11.74 8.05 53.80
CA LEU A 82 -10.47 8.76 54.09
C LEU A 82 -10.03 8.56 55.54
N SER A 83 -8.73 8.46 55.79
CA SER A 83 -8.12 8.62 57.12
C SER A 83 -6.72 9.20 57.00
N SER A 84 -6.57 10.45 57.42
CA SER A 84 -5.30 11.20 57.51
C SER A 84 -4.42 10.73 58.66
N MET A 85 -3.09 10.82 58.50
CA MET A 85 -2.20 11.11 59.63
C MET A 85 -0.89 11.76 59.16
N ASP A 86 -0.73 13.05 59.46
CA ASP A 86 0.55 13.75 59.39
C ASP A 86 1.47 13.31 60.54
N ILE A 87 2.71 12.97 60.24
CA ILE A 87 3.83 13.07 61.19
C ILE A 87 5.02 13.67 60.45
N SER A 88 5.36 14.90 60.81
CA SER A 88 6.59 15.58 60.39
C SER A 88 7.76 15.19 61.28
N ALA A 89 8.90 14.86 60.68
CA ALA A 89 10.19 14.76 61.36
C ALA A 89 11.33 15.08 60.38
N GLU A 90 11.97 16.23 60.54
CA GLU A 90 13.18 16.59 59.80
C GLU A 90 14.38 15.77 60.32
N TYR A 91 15.21 15.26 59.41
CA TYR A 91 16.57 14.83 59.73
C TYR A 91 17.55 15.29 58.63
N ASN A 92 18.71 15.79 59.09
CA ASN A 92 19.68 16.51 58.24
C ASN A 92 20.57 15.60 57.38
N ALA A 93 21.13 16.21 56.33
CA ALA A 93 21.97 15.60 55.30
C ALA A 93 23.23 14.86 55.80
N THR A 94 23.65 13.82 55.06
CA THR A 94 25.00 13.80 54.45
C THR A 94 25.17 12.75 53.34
N SER A 95 26.07 13.08 52.42
CA SER A 95 26.55 12.36 51.24
C SER A 95 26.71 10.82 51.29
N GLY A 96 26.36 10.18 50.16
CA GLY A 96 27.37 9.46 49.38
C GLY A 96 27.76 8.05 49.82
N ALA A 97 26.80 7.13 49.83
CA ALA A 97 27.05 5.72 49.54
C ALA A 97 26.04 5.28 48.47
N GLU A 98 26.51 4.70 47.37
CA GLU A 98 25.63 4.15 46.33
C GLU A 98 24.85 3.00 46.95
N ASN A 99 23.55 3.22 47.19
CA ASN A 99 22.65 2.11 47.52
C ASN A 99 22.72 1.11 46.36
N PRO A 100 22.87 -0.20 46.63
CA PRO A 100 22.79 -1.20 45.58
C PRO A 100 21.41 -1.12 44.96
N VAL A 101 21.40 -0.57 43.74
CA VAL A 101 20.26 -0.43 42.86
C VAL A 101 19.48 -1.75 42.85
N PRO A 102 18.21 -1.77 43.28
CA PRO A 102 17.42 -2.99 43.25
C PRO A 102 17.31 -3.53 41.83
N TYR A 103 17.12 -4.85 41.68
CA TYR A 103 17.01 -5.52 40.38
C TYR A 103 15.86 -5.01 39.48
N PHE A 104 15.02 -4.09 39.98
CA PHE A 104 13.98 -3.38 39.25
C PHE A 104 14.36 -1.95 38.82
N GLU A 105 15.62 -1.50 38.93
CA GLU A 105 16.13 -0.48 37.98
C GLU A 105 16.92 -1.13 36.84
N LEU A 106 17.02 -2.47 36.86
CA LEU A 106 17.08 -3.33 35.68
C LEU A 106 15.69 -3.52 35.03
N ILE A 107 14.82 -2.51 35.17
CA ILE A 107 13.60 -2.38 34.35
C ILE A 107 14.03 -2.32 32.89
N GLU A 108 13.30 -3.05 32.04
CA GLU A 108 13.49 -3.08 30.60
C GLU A 108 13.56 -1.66 30.02
N ASP A 109 14.50 -1.45 29.09
CA ASP A 109 14.62 -0.20 28.35
C ASP A 109 13.35 0.07 27.54
N LEU A 110 12.53 1.00 28.04
CA LEU A 110 11.30 1.49 27.41
C LEU A 110 11.55 2.26 26.10
N GLY A 111 12.81 2.37 25.66
CA GLY A 111 13.26 3.02 24.44
C GLY A 111 12.94 2.30 23.12
N ARG A 112 12.22 1.17 23.12
CA ARG A 112 11.87 0.42 21.90
C ARG A 112 10.77 1.08 21.06
N LYS A 113 11.07 2.27 20.53
CA LYS A 113 10.35 2.91 19.41
C LYS A 113 10.23 1.98 18.20
N GLU A 114 11.20 1.08 18.07
CA GLU A 114 11.45 0.16 16.96
C GLU A 114 10.64 -1.14 17.05
N GLU A 115 9.55 -1.19 17.84
CA GLU A 115 8.69 -2.36 17.99
C GLU A 115 7.19 -2.01 17.95
N GLY A 116 6.38 -2.94 17.44
CA GLY A 116 4.95 -2.76 17.29
C GLY A 116 4.21 -4.03 16.87
N THR A 117 2.89 -3.97 16.91
CA THR A 117 2.01 -5.00 16.34
C THR A 117 1.55 -4.55 14.96
N LEU A 118 1.83 -5.37 13.95
CA LEU A 118 1.41 -5.16 12.57
C LEU A 118 0.12 -5.95 12.31
N TYR A 119 -0.94 -5.23 11.95
CA TYR A 119 -2.22 -5.81 11.56
C TYR A 119 -2.31 -5.88 10.03
N ARG A 120 -2.49 -7.10 9.51
CA ARG A 120 -2.62 -7.36 8.07
C ARG A 120 -4.02 -7.88 7.76
N VAL A 121 -4.88 -7.02 7.21
CA VAL A 121 -6.22 -7.40 6.78
C VAL A 121 -6.18 -8.52 5.73
N LEU A 122 -6.97 -9.58 5.90
CA LEU A 122 -6.99 -10.69 4.96
C LEU A 122 -7.56 -10.25 3.61
N LYS A 123 -7.09 -10.85 2.51
CA LYS A 123 -7.49 -10.48 1.14
C LYS A 123 -9.01 -10.62 0.93
N LYS A 124 -9.64 -9.66 0.26
CA LYS A 124 -11.04 -9.81 -0.20
C LYS A 124 -11.07 -10.74 -1.42
N LEU A 125 -12.08 -11.60 -1.47
CA LEU A 125 -12.40 -12.44 -2.62
C LEU A 125 -13.76 -11.98 -3.17
N ILE A 126 -14.00 -12.19 -4.48
CA ILE A 126 -15.37 -12.13 -5.01
C ILE A 126 -16.16 -13.31 -4.42
N ASP A 127 -17.37 -13.03 -3.95
CA ASP A 127 -18.37 -14.06 -3.72
C ASP A 127 -19.03 -14.40 -5.07
N PRO A 128 -18.88 -15.64 -5.60
CA PRO A 128 -19.47 -16.03 -6.88
C PRO A 128 -21.00 -16.06 -6.87
N ASN A 129 -21.64 -15.97 -5.69
CA ASN A 129 -23.09 -15.92 -5.56
C ASN A 129 -23.64 -14.48 -5.53
N SER A 130 -22.79 -13.46 -5.37
CA SER A 130 -23.22 -12.07 -5.35
C SER A 130 -23.31 -11.51 -6.77
N LEU A 131 -24.44 -10.88 -7.10
CA LEU A 131 -24.64 -10.20 -8.39
C LEU A 131 -23.68 -9.01 -8.59
N PHE A 132 -23.29 -8.37 -7.49
CA PHE A 132 -22.43 -7.18 -7.50
C PHE A 132 -21.40 -7.26 -6.37
N THR A 133 -20.22 -6.68 -6.57
CA THR A 133 -19.18 -6.60 -5.54
C THR A 133 -18.91 -5.14 -5.23
N PHE A 134 -19.30 -4.70 -4.03
CA PHE A 134 -19.13 -3.31 -3.57
C PHE A 134 -18.27 -3.24 -2.32
N TYR A 135 -17.78 -2.03 -2.00
CA TYR A 135 -17.08 -1.73 -0.77
C TYR A 135 -18.10 -1.63 0.37
N ASP A 136 -17.97 -2.55 1.33
CA ASP A 136 -18.73 -2.51 2.58
C ASP A 136 -17.78 -2.15 3.73
N GLN A 137 -18.00 -0.96 4.31
CA GLN A 137 -17.26 -0.46 5.46
C GLN A 137 -17.64 -1.14 6.79
N TYR A 138 -18.76 -1.87 6.82
CA TYR A 138 -19.22 -2.65 7.98
C TYR A 138 -18.85 -4.14 7.88
N GLU A 139 -18.12 -4.55 6.82
CA GLU A 139 -17.63 -5.92 6.66
C GLU A 139 -16.77 -6.32 7.86
N VAL A 140 -17.11 -7.43 8.52
CA VAL A 140 -16.28 -8.02 9.57
C VAL A 140 -15.06 -8.67 8.93
N VAL A 141 -13.95 -7.93 8.86
CA VAL A 141 -12.71 -8.37 8.21
C VAL A 141 -11.75 -8.96 9.23
N ASN A 142 -11.48 -10.26 9.09
CA ASN A 142 -10.38 -10.94 9.79
C ASN A 142 -9.02 -10.35 9.35
N TYR A 143 -8.08 -10.29 10.29
CA TYR A 143 -6.72 -9.82 10.08
C TYR A 143 -5.71 -10.75 10.76
N LEU A 144 -4.47 -10.75 10.30
CA LEU A 144 -3.33 -11.35 10.99
C LEU A 144 -2.71 -10.31 11.91
N GLU A 145 -2.30 -10.74 13.10
CA GLU A 145 -1.49 -9.95 14.04
C GLU A 145 -0.07 -10.52 14.05
N ASP A 146 0.92 -9.72 13.66
CA ASP A 146 2.34 -10.09 13.73
C ASP A 146 3.07 -9.10 14.63
N GLN A 147 3.82 -9.58 15.63
CA GLN A 147 4.78 -8.73 16.35
C GLN A 147 5.96 -8.45 15.42
N VAL A 148 6.29 -7.17 15.24
CA VAL A 148 7.34 -6.70 14.32
C VAL A 148 8.31 -5.79 15.04
N THR A 149 9.56 -5.83 14.58
CA THR A 149 10.51 -4.75 14.86
C THR A 149 10.78 -3.98 13.57
N TYR A 150 11.16 -2.72 13.67
CA TYR A 150 11.41 -1.86 12.52
C TYR A 150 12.40 -0.75 12.88
N SER A 151 13.32 -0.41 11.98
CA SER A 151 14.37 0.58 12.28
C SER A 151 14.45 1.73 11.28
N GLY A 152 15.02 2.84 11.76
CA GLY A 152 15.10 4.11 11.02
C GLY A 152 13.76 4.86 10.96
N TYR A 153 13.82 6.19 11.02
CA TYR A 153 12.64 7.07 11.23
C TYR A 153 12.67 8.34 10.35
N GLN A 154 13.23 8.23 9.14
CA GLN A 154 13.53 9.38 8.28
C GLN A 154 12.23 10.08 7.84
N LEU A 155 12.03 11.33 8.25
CA LEU A 155 10.93 12.16 7.75
C LEU A 155 11.07 12.32 6.23
N VAL A 156 10.00 12.04 5.49
CA VAL A 156 9.94 12.22 4.04
C VAL A 156 9.39 13.62 3.78
N PRO A 157 10.16 14.54 3.17
CA PRO A 157 9.66 15.86 2.82
C PRO A 157 8.44 15.74 1.90
N ARG A 158 7.34 16.40 2.30
CA ARG A 158 6.13 16.57 1.49
C ARG A 158 5.82 18.06 1.40
N TYR A 159 4.86 18.42 0.54
CA TYR A 159 4.45 19.81 0.36
C TYR A 159 4.05 20.46 1.69
N ILE A 160 4.50 21.71 1.88
CA ILE A 160 4.16 22.54 3.04
C ILE A 160 2.64 22.67 3.11
N GLY A 161 2.06 22.39 4.28
CA GLY A 161 0.60 22.36 4.48
C GLY A 161 -0.05 20.97 4.36
N SER A 162 0.71 19.90 4.14
CA SER A 162 0.20 18.53 4.29
C SER A 162 -0.04 18.19 5.77
N GLU A 163 -1.30 17.92 6.14
CA GLU A 163 -1.67 17.37 7.45
C GLU A 163 -1.22 15.91 7.66
N TRP A 164 -0.80 15.24 6.58
CA TRP A 164 -0.21 13.90 6.64
C TRP A 164 1.30 13.97 6.89
N ILE A 165 1.73 13.32 7.96
CA ILE A 165 3.13 13.06 8.30
C ILE A 165 3.52 11.71 7.69
N VAL A 166 4.69 11.65 7.06
CA VAL A 166 5.22 10.45 6.40
C VAL A 166 6.66 10.23 6.82
N ARG A 167 6.95 9.07 7.43
CA ARG A 167 8.29 8.62 7.78
C ARG A 167 8.66 7.37 6.97
N LYS A 168 9.93 7.23 6.63
CA LYS A 168 10.49 6.04 6.00
C LYS A 168 11.15 5.17 7.06
N ILE A 169 10.69 3.93 7.15
CA ILE A 169 11.15 2.91 8.10
C ILE A 169 11.61 1.65 7.34
N TYR A 170 12.37 0.77 7.98
CA TYR A 170 12.64 -0.59 7.51
C TYR A 170 11.98 -1.60 8.45
N VAL A 171 11.02 -2.38 7.96
CA VAL A 171 10.34 -3.42 8.76
C VAL A 171 11.13 -4.72 8.72
N HIS A 172 11.49 -5.25 9.89
CA HIS A 172 12.09 -6.56 10.08
C HIS A 172 10.97 -7.58 10.26
N HIS A 173 10.78 -8.45 9.26
CA HIS A 173 9.80 -9.52 9.30
C HIS A 173 10.32 -10.78 8.59
N ARG A 174 9.75 -11.94 8.91
CA ARG A 174 10.10 -13.23 8.28
C ARG A 174 9.57 -13.35 6.84
N GLU A 175 8.37 -12.79 6.59
CA GLU A 175 7.71 -12.86 5.28
C GLU A 175 8.21 -11.71 4.39
N SER A 176 8.67 -12.06 3.18
CA SER A 176 9.35 -11.14 2.26
C SER A 176 8.43 -10.09 1.63
N ASP A 177 7.11 -10.33 1.63
CA ASP A 177 6.09 -9.38 1.17
C ASP A 177 5.73 -8.33 2.24
N VAL A 178 6.18 -8.52 3.49
CA VAL A 178 6.07 -7.57 4.62
C VAL A 178 7.42 -6.89 4.87
N LYS A 179 8.52 -7.66 4.95
CA LYS A 179 9.87 -7.18 5.21
C LYS A 179 10.31 -6.08 4.24
N GLY A 180 11.12 -5.14 4.73
CA GLY A 180 11.83 -4.16 3.90
C GLY A 180 11.39 -2.73 4.15
N LEU A 181 11.76 -1.84 3.22
CA LEU A 181 11.48 -0.41 3.34
C LEU A 181 9.99 -0.09 3.17
N ARG A 182 9.44 0.71 4.07
CA ARG A 182 8.03 1.11 4.14
C ARG A 182 7.87 2.60 4.40
N PHE A 183 6.70 3.12 4.06
CA PHE A 183 6.22 4.40 4.57
C PHE A 183 5.30 4.17 5.77
N LEU A 184 5.66 4.78 6.89
CA LEU A 184 4.81 4.95 8.06
C LEU A 184 4.08 6.29 7.91
N LYS A 185 2.74 6.29 7.84
CA LYS A 185 1.92 7.47 7.59
C LYS A 185 0.87 7.66 8.68
N PHE A 186 0.68 8.90 9.11
CA PHE A 186 -0.40 9.28 10.03
C PHE A 186 -0.83 10.73 9.80
N HIS A 187 -2.00 11.08 10.29
CA HIS A 187 -2.51 12.45 10.28
C HIS A 187 -2.05 13.18 11.55
N SER A 188 -1.69 14.45 11.45
CA SER A 188 -1.29 15.27 12.60
C SER A 188 -2.39 15.31 13.68
N SER A 189 -3.66 15.47 13.29
CA SER A 189 -4.78 15.51 14.24
C SER A 189 -5.13 14.16 14.88
N TRP A 190 -4.51 13.04 14.48
CA TRP A 190 -4.84 11.75 15.10
C TRP A 190 -4.33 11.63 16.54
N GLY A 191 -3.25 12.34 16.92
CA GLY A 191 -2.78 12.33 18.32
C GLY A 191 -3.83 12.83 19.31
N GLU A 192 -4.67 13.77 18.87
CA GLU A 192 -5.74 14.41 19.64
C GLU A 192 -7.03 13.55 19.73
N LEU A 193 -7.17 12.50 18.92
CA LEU A 193 -8.39 11.68 18.89
C LEU A 193 -8.39 10.63 20.02
N PRO A 194 -9.54 10.36 20.69
CA PRO A 194 -9.64 9.34 21.73
C PRO A 194 -9.23 7.92 21.31
N SER A 195 -9.30 7.62 20.01
CA SER A 195 -8.89 6.34 19.42
C SER A 195 -7.53 6.38 18.71
N GLN A 196 -6.82 7.51 18.81
CA GLN A 196 -5.52 7.80 18.20
C GLN A 196 -5.39 7.34 16.74
N GLY A 197 -6.41 7.63 15.91
CA GLY A 197 -6.43 7.29 14.49
C GLY A 197 -6.89 5.87 14.12
N ARG A 198 -7.07 4.95 15.09
CA ARG A 198 -7.39 3.52 14.82
C ARG A 198 -8.49 3.31 13.76
N PRO A 199 -9.69 3.93 13.85
CA PRO A 199 -10.77 3.68 12.89
C PRO A 199 -10.41 4.16 11.47
N HIS A 200 -9.71 5.29 11.34
CA HIS A 200 -9.21 5.76 10.04
C HIS A 200 -8.20 4.75 9.44
N CYS A 201 -7.32 4.17 10.26
CA CYS A 201 -6.35 3.18 9.78
C CYS A 201 -7.03 1.93 9.19
N PHE A 202 -8.06 1.40 9.87
CA PHE A 202 -8.83 0.25 9.38
C PHE A 202 -9.65 0.60 8.13
N ASP A 203 -10.34 1.74 8.07
CA ASP A 203 -11.11 2.16 6.89
C ASP A 203 -10.20 2.34 5.64
N ARG A 204 -8.96 2.80 5.83
CA ARG A 204 -7.94 2.89 4.78
C ARG A 204 -7.45 1.52 4.32
N ALA A 205 -7.14 0.62 5.25
CA ALA A 205 -6.76 -0.75 4.93
C ALA A 205 -7.90 -1.51 4.22
N HIS A 206 -9.16 -1.28 4.61
CA HIS A 206 -10.35 -1.87 3.98
C HIS A 206 -10.56 -1.33 2.55
N SER A 207 -10.43 -0.01 2.36
CA SER A 207 -10.46 0.62 1.02
C SER A 207 -9.37 0.03 0.09
N ASN A 208 -8.14 -0.09 0.60
CA ASN A 208 -7.01 -0.68 -0.13
C ASN A 208 -7.26 -2.16 -0.49
N ARG A 209 -7.72 -2.97 0.48
CA ARG A 209 -8.10 -4.37 0.32
C ARG A 209 -9.17 -4.56 -0.76
N TYR A 210 -10.19 -3.71 -0.79
CA TYR A 210 -11.25 -3.75 -1.79
C TYR A 210 -10.71 -3.39 -3.19
N ALA A 211 -9.96 -2.28 -3.32
CA ALA A 211 -9.38 -1.89 -4.61
C ALA A 211 -8.35 -2.91 -5.14
N ALA A 212 -7.61 -3.60 -4.27
CA ALA A 212 -6.69 -4.68 -4.66
C ALA A 212 -7.43 -5.89 -5.25
N MET A 213 -8.58 -6.25 -4.67
CA MET A 213 -9.48 -7.26 -5.24
C MET A 213 -10.03 -6.78 -6.59
N ALA A 214 -10.59 -5.57 -6.66
CA ALA A 214 -11.19 -5.06 -7.89
C ALA A 214 -10.16 -4.89 -9.03
N LEU A 215 -8.91 -4.52 -8.73
CA LEU A 215 -7.85 -4.44 -9.73
C LEU A 215 -7.44 -5.82 -10.28
N LYS A 216 -7.46 -6.87 -9.44
CA LYS A 216 -7.23 -8.24 -9.91
C LYS A 216 -8.29 -8.66 -10.93
N GLU A 217 -9.55 -8.33 -10.65
CA GLU A 217 -10.69 -8.69 -11.50
C GLU A 217 -10.75 -7.82 -12.77
N PHE A 218 -10.43 -6.53 -12.68
CA PHE A 218 -10.19 -5.65 -13.83
C PHE A 218 -9.17 -6.24 -14.82
N LYS A 219 -8.01 -6.69 -14.33
CA LYS A 219 -7.00 -7.38 -15.16
C LYS A 219 -7.57 -8.67 -15.79
N GLN A 220 -8.36 -9.43 -15.04
CA GLN A 220 -9.01 -10.65 -15.53
C GLN A 220 -10.05 -10.35 -16.62
N MET A 221 -10.77 -9.23 -16.55
CA MET A 221 -11.69 -8.81 -17.61
C MET A 221 -10.96 -8.50 -18.92
N PHE A 222 -9.81 -7.81 -18.89
CA PHE A 222 -8.95 -7.69 -20.08
C PHE A 222 -8.42 -9.03 -20.58
N PHE A 223 -8.05 -9.96 -19.67
CA PHE A 223 -7.60 -11.30 -20.05
C PHE A 223 -8.68 -12.08 -20.80
N ILE A 224 -9.95 -11.93 -20.42
CA ILE A 224 -11.08 -12.57 -21.09
C ILE A 224 -11.36 -11.88 -22.44
N LYS A 225 -11.42 -10.55 -22.46
CA LYS A 225 -11.80 -9.76 -23.64
C LYS A 225 -10.69 -9.53 -24.69
N ARG A 226 -9.47 -9.99 -24.44
CA ARG A 226 -8.36 -9.91 -25.42
C ARG A 226 -8.57 -10.72 -26.70
N ARG A 227 -9.53 -11.65 -26.69
CA ARG A 227 -9.95 -12.43 -27.87
C ARG A 227 -11.23 -11.86 -28.46
N ASP A 228 -11.34 -11.92 -29.79
CA ASP A 228 -12.57 -11.54 -30.49
C ASP A 228 -13.61 -12.69 -30.50
N HIS A 229 -14.77 -12.43 -31.12
CA HIS A 229 -15.85 -13.42 -31.25
C HIS A 229 -15.48 -14.66 -32.07
N SER A 230 -14.31 -14.68 -32.72
CA SER A 230 -13.75 -15.84 -33.46
C SER A 230 -12.61 -16.53 -32.71
N ASP A 231 -12.46 -16.25 -31.40
CA ASP A 231 -11.37 -16.70 -30.51
C ASP A 231 -9.96 -16.25 -30.95
N ARG A 232 -9.86 -15.30 -31.88
CA ARG A 232 -8.57 -14.78 -32.36
C ARG A 232 -8.05 -13.70 -31.43
N MET A 233 -6.73 -13.67 -31.27
CA MET A 233 -6.06 -12.66 -30.46
C MET A 233 -6.07 -11.29 -31.15
N ASN A 234 -6.60 -10.28 -30.46
CA ASN A 234 -6.47 -8.88 -30.87
C ASN A 234 -5.21 -8.28 -30.23
N ALA A 235 -4.28 -7.78 -31.06
CA ALA A 235 -3.00 -7.25 -30.59
C ALA A 235 -3.14 -6.00 -29.71
N ILE A 236 -4.13 -5.14 -29.97
CA ILE A 236 -4.40 -3.92 -29.18
C ILE A 236 -4.90 -4.33 -27.78
N HIS A 237 -5.88 -5.24 -27.72
CA HIS A 237 -6.40 -5.71 -26.44
C HIS A 237 -5.34 -6.51 -25.64
N GLN A 238 -4.47 -7.26 -26.33
CA GLN A 238 -3.33 -7.94 -25.70
C GLN A 238 -2.33 -6.94 -25.10
N LYS A 239 -2.06 -5.82 -25.79
CA LYS A 239 -1.23 -4.73 -25.27
C LYS A 239 -1.85 -4.13 -24.01
N TRP A 240 -3.13 -3.74 -24.04
CA TRP A 240 -3.82 -3.19 -22.85
C TRP A 240 -3.81 -4.17 -21.68
N HIS A 241 -4.08 -5.45 -21.91
CA HIS A 241 -3.97 -6.49 -20.88
C HIS A 241 -2.56 -6.52 -20.26
N HIS A 242 -1.51 -6.46 -21.08
CA HIS A 242 -0.12 -6.46 -20.60
C HIS A 242 0.21 -5.19 -19.79
N GLU A 243 -0.21 -4.01 -20.24
CA GLU A 243 -0.05 -2.75 -19.50
C GLU A 243 -0.81 -2.78 -18.16
N CYS A 244 -2.02 -3.35 -18.13
CA CYS A 244 -2.79 -3.56 -16.90
C CYS A 244 -2.09 -4.50 -15.92
N LEU A 245 -1.32 -5.50 -16.37
CA LEU A 245 -0.59 -6.41 -15.47
C LEU A 245 0.43 -5.66 -14.61
N SER A 246 1.06 -4.59 -15.11
CA SER A 246 2.05 -3.79 -14.39
C SER A 246 1.47 -2.98 -13.22
N LEU A 247 0.20 -2.57 -13.27
CA LEU A 247 -0.43 -1.82 -12.18
C LEU A 247 -0.50 -2.65 -10.89
N SER A 248 -0.20 -2.06 -9.74
CA SER A 248 -0.28 -2.76 -8.45
C SER A 248 -0.81 -1.86 -7.34
N ILE A 249 -1.85 -2.28 -6.63
CA ILE A 249 -2.24 -1.66 -5.36
C ILE A 249 -1.16 -2.00 -4.32
N GLN A 250 -0.50 -0.98 -3.77
CA GLN A 250 0.47 -1.18 -2.71
C GLN A 250 -0.22 -1.66 -1.43
N PRO A 251 0.27 -2.73 -0.76
CA PRO A 251 -0.33 -3.19 0.48
C PRO A 251 -0.31 -2.10 1.55
N VAL A 252 -1.47 -1.88 2.18
CA VAL A 252 -1.63 -1.07 3.38
C VAL A 252 -1.79 -2.03 4.56
N HIS A 253 -0.86 -1.94 5.50
CA HIS A 253 -0.95 -2.58 6.81
C HIS A 253 -1.18 -1.49 7.87
N ILE A 254 -1.56 -1.90 9.08
CA ILE A 254 -1.75 -0.98 10.19
C ILE A 254 -0.71 -1.33 11.24
N LEU A 255 0.07 -0.35 11.68
CA LEU A 255 1.03 -0.51 12.76
C LEU A 255 0.45 0.12 14.03
N GLN A 256 0.40 -0.64 15.10
CA GLN A 256 0.24 -0.12 16.46
C GLN A 256 1.62 -0.12 17.11
N SER A 257 2.16 1.04 17.49
CA SER A 257 3.43 1.09 18.22
C SER A 257 3.25 0.62 19.67
N THR A 258 4.26 -0.07 20.20
CA THR A 258 4.27 -0.50 21.62
C THR A 258 4.33 0.73 22.53
N GLY A 259 5.25 1.67 22.24
CA GLY A 259 5.37 2.97 22.88
C GLY A 259 5.15 4.16 21.93
N SER A 260 4.98 5.35 22.52
CA SER A 260 5.23 6.63 21.86
C SER A 260 6.19 7.43 22.74
N THR A 261 7.20 8.06 22.15
CA THR A 261 8.14 8.95 22.86
C THR A 261 7.85 10.44 22.65
N TYR A 262 6.84 10.76 21.87
CA TYR A 262 6.39 12.13 21.65
C TYR A 262 4.88 12.16 21.92
N ASP A 263 4.44 13.05 22.81
CA ASP A 263 3.04 13.14 23.24
C ASP A 263 2.07 13.48 22.09
N ASP A 264 2.60 13.90 20.93
CA ASP A 264 1.87 14.28 19.71
C ASP A 264 1.82 13.18 18.61
N GLU A 265 2.63 12.09 18.70
CA GLU A 265 2.56 10.99 17.71
C GLU A 265 1.44 9.99 18.04
N PRO A 266 0.51 9.68 17.10
CA PRO A 266 -0.58 8.74 17.31
C PRO A 266 -0.09 7.29 17.34
N ARG A 267 -0.65 6.49 18.26
CA ARG A 267 -0.31 5.07 18.40
C ARG A 267 -0.65 4.22 17.18
N TRP A 268 -1.67 4.60 16.39
CA TRP A 268 -2.10 3.86 15.21
C TRP A 268 -1.70 4.59 13.93
N MET A 269 -0.97 3.88 13.08
CA MET A 269 -0.35 4.42 11.88
C MET A 269 -0.55 3.47 10.70
N LEU A 270 -0.55 4.01 9.48
CA LEU A 270 -0.54 3.22 8.24
C LEU A 270 0.90 2.81 7.92
N CYS A 271 1.12 1.53 7.61
CA CYS A 271 2.40 1.01 7.14
C CYS A 271 2.23 0.53 5.69
N GLU A 272 2.74 1.31 4.74
CA GLU A 272 2.53 1.13 3.30
C GLU A 272 3.83 0.76 2.56
N GLY A 273 3.72 0.11 1.40
CA GLY A 273 4.83 -0.02 0.46
C GLY A 273 5.37 1.34 -0.01
N ILE A 274 6.67 1.41 -0.34
CA ILE A 274 7.26 2.64 -0.90
C ILE A 274 6.80 2.85 -2.34
N THR A 275 6.18 4.01 -2.55
CA THR A 275 5.96 4.62 -3.87
C THR A 275 7.02 5.67 -4.16
N ASP A 276 7.14 6.05 -5.42
CA ASP A 276 7.97 7.18 -5.82
C ASP A 276 7.54 8.52 -5.16
N GLN A 277 8.46 9.47 -5.11
CA GLN A 277 8.21 10.87 -4.80
C GLN A 277 7.42 11.58 -5.91
N PHE A 278 7.60 11.18 -7.17
CA PHE A 278 6.92 11.71 -8.37
C PHE A 278 5.51 11.12 -8.60
N SER A 279 4.83 10.71 -7.53
CA SER A 279 3.48 10.16 -7.62
C SER A 279 2.44 11.23 -7.98
N HIS A 280 1.63 10.95 -9.00
CA HIS A 280 0.52 11.80 -9.43
C HIS A 280 -0.80 11.36 -8.77
N ARG A 281 -1.62 12.34 -8.38
CA ARG A 281 -2.96 12.12 -7.82
C ARG A 281 -4.00 12.15 -8.94
N TYR A 282 -4.55 11.00 -9.28
CA TYR A 282 -5.56 10.86 -10.34
C TYR A 282 -6.98 11.25 -9.87
N VAL A 283 -7.26 11.04 -8.59
CA VAL A 283 -8.54 11.43 -7.96
C VAL A 283 -8.25 12.18 -6.66
N LEU A 284 -8.94 13.30 -6.46
CA LEU A 284 -9.00 14.04 -5.19
C LEU A 284 -10.43 14.47 -4.87
N LYS A 285 -10.65 14.91 -3.64
CA LYS A 285 -11.94 15.24 -2.99
C LYS A 285 -13.06 15.80 -3.89
N ASP A 286 -12.74 16.74 -4.79
CA ASP A 286 -13.71 17.40 -5.68
C ASP A 286 -13.28 17.34 -7.18
N ASN A 287 -12.26 16.54 -7.53
CA ASN A 287 -11.79 16.34 -8.91
C ASN A 287 -11.43 14.86 -9.18
N PHE A 288 -12.27 14.21 -9.99
CA PHE A 288 -12.19 12.80 -10.40
C PHE A 288 -11.53 12.60 -11.77
N ASN A 289 -11.13 13.67 -12.44
CA ASN A 289 -10.44 13.65 -13.73
C ASN A 289 -9.18 14.52 -13.69
N ASN A 290 -8.38 14.35 -12.63
CA ASN A 290 -7.15 15.12 -12.46
C ASN A 290 -6.05 14.53 -13.35
N LEU A 291 -5.95 15.04 -14.57
CA LEU A 291 -4.91 14.63 -15.53
C LEU A 291 -3.51 15.08 -15.08
N PRO A 292 -2.47 14.26 -15.26
CA PRO A 292 -1.09 14.71 -15.06
C PRO A 292 -0.72 15.76 -16.11
N MET A 293 0.15 16.72 -15.73
CA MET A 293 0.63 17.76 -16.65
C MET A 293 1.53 17.19 -17.76
N GLU A 294 2.26 16.12 -17.44
CA GLU A 294 3.06 15.34 -18.37
C GLU A 294 2.37 14.01 -18.70
N TYR A 295 2.63 13.46 -19.88
CA TYR A 295 2.05 12.18 -20.28
C TYR A 295 2.53 11.05 -19.36
N GLN A 296 1.62 10.44 -18.62
CA GLN A 296 1.86 9.19 -17.91
C GLN A 296 1.14 8.02 -18.61
N PRO A 297 1.82 6.88 -18.84
CA PRO A 297 1.26 5.74 -19.59
C PRO A 297 0.05 5.12 -18.89
N TRP A 298 -0.06 5.26 -17.57
CA TRP A 298 -1.13 4.69 -16.76
C TRP A 298 -2.47 5.42 -16.88
N THR A 299 -2.48 6.66 -17.39
CA THR A 299 -3.62 7.58 -17.30
C THR A 299 -4.95 6.98 -17.74
N LYS A 300 -5.01 6.43 -18.96
CA LYS A 300 -6.24 5.83 -19.50
C LYS A 300 -6.67 4.58 -18.75
N ILE A 301 -5.70 3.76 -18.33
CA ILE A 301 -5.94 2.51 -17.60
C ILE A 301 -6.50 2.81 -16.21
N ILE A 302 -5.95 3.81 -15.53
CA ILE A 302 -6.42 4.26 -14.21
C ILE A 302 -7.83 4.83 -14.29
N GLN A 303 -8.12 5.70 -15.28
CA GLN A 303 -9.48 6.19 -15.53
C GLN A 303 -10.47 5.04 -15.76
N ALA A 304 -10.11 4.06 -16.60
CA ALA A 304 -10.95 2.89 -16.87
C ALA A 304 -11.11 1.98 -15.64
N PHE A 305 -10.08 1.87 -14.78
CA PHE A 305 -10.14 1.14 -13.53
C PHE A 305 -11.09 1.80 -12.51
N ILE A 306 -11.02 3.12 -12.33
CA ILE A 306 -11.91 3.86 -11.42
C ILE A 306 -13.37 3.65 -11.85
N HIS A 307 -13.65 3.75 -13.16
CA HIS A 307 -14.98 3.49 -13.71
C HIS A 307 -15.39 2.03 -13.53
N TYR A 308 -14.53 1.06 -13.84
CA TYR A 308 -14.84 -0.36 -13.62
C TYR A 308 -15.21 -0.66 -12.15
N VAL A 309 -14.57 0.00 -11.17
CA VAL A 309 -14.93 -0.15 -9.75
C VAL A 309 -16.34 0.38 -9.44
N TYR A 310 -16.74 1.47 -10.09
CA TYR A 310 -18.10 2.01 -9.96
C TYR A 310 -19.14 1.04 -10.52
N ASP A 311 -18.90 0.49 -11.71
CA ASP A 311 -19.81 -0.47 -12.37
C ASP A 311 -19.87 -1.83 -11.66
N LEU A 312 -18.73 -2.37 -11.24
CA LEU A 312 -18.64 -3.63 -10.46
C LEU A 312 -19.49 -3.58 -9.18
N SER A 313 -19.67 -2.38 -8.63
CA SER A 313 -20.41 -2.10 -7.41
C SER A 313 -21.89 -1.76 -7.61
N ASP A 314 -22.39 -1.73 -8.85
CA ASP A 314 -23.74 -1.21 -9.19
C ASP A 314 -23.93 0.24 -8.69
N SER A 315 -22.99 1.13 -9.03
CA SER A 315 -22.98 2.53 -8.58
C SER A 315 -22.96 2.74 -7.05
N LYS A 316 -22.64 1.72 -6.24
CA LYS A 316 -22.60 1.81 -4.76
C LYS A 316 -21.25 2.22 -4.20
N THR A 317 -20.18 2.13 -4.98
CA THR A 317 -18.82 2.46 -4.54
C THR A 317 -18.13 3.39 -5.53
N VAL A 318 -17.49 4.43 -5.01
CA VAL A 318 -16.62 5.31 -5.81
C VAL A 318 -15.25 5.39 -5.16
N ILE A 319 -14.18 5.36 -5.96
CA ILE A 319 -12.83 5.70 -5.49
C ILE A 319 -12.76 7.23 -5.40
N SER A 320 -12.58 7.78 -4.20
CA SER A 320 -12.58 9.22 -3.93
C SER A 320 -11.19 9.82 -3.71
N ASN A 321 -10.16 8.98 -3.69
CA ASN A 321 -8.76 9.38 -3.70
C ASN A 321 -7.90 8.25 -4.27
N LEU A 322 -6.94 8.57 -5.14
CA LEU A 322 -6.05 7.60 -5.76
C LEU A 322 -4.77 8.28 -6.26
N ASP A 323 -3.63 7.84 -5.73
CA ASP A 323 -2.29 8.25 -6.18
C ASP A 323 -1.65 7.09 -6.96
N CYS A 324 -0.87 7.37 -8.00
CA CYS A 324 -0.05 6.38 -8.71
C CYS A 324 1.36 6.92 -8.94
N ASP A 325 2.39 6.07 -8.91
CA ASP A 325 3.74 6.45 -9.33
C ASP A 325 4.08 6.03 -10.77
N GLU A 326 5.25 6.45 -11.25
CA GLU A 326 5.73 6.16 -12.60
C GLU A 326 5.84 4.65 -12.89
N HIS A 327 6.00 3.82 -11.87
CA HIS A 327 6.08 2.36 -11.97
C HIS A 327 4.70 1.67 -11.96
N GLY A 328 3.60 2.42 -11.89
CA GLY A 328 2.25 1.86 -11.83
C GLY A 328 1.83 1.40 -10.42
N ARG A 329 2.52 1.86 -9.37
CA ARG A 329 2.16 1.54 -7.98
C ARG A 329 1.08 2.51 -7.49
N LEU A 330 -0.11 1.98 -7.35
CA LEU A 330 -1.30 2.66 -6.87
C LEU A 330 -1.31 2.68 -5.34
N SER A 331 -1.56 3.84 -4.75
CA SER A 331 -1.55 4.07 -3.30
C SER A 331 -2.57 5.12 -2.88
N ASN A 332 -2.61 5.45 -1.58
CA ASN A 332 -3.49 6.48 -1.02
C ASN A 332 -4.99 6.27 -1.29
N VAL A 333 -5.40 5.04 -1.58
CA VAL A 333 -6.77 4.69 -1.97
C VAL A 333 -7.76 5.08 -0.86
N VAL A 334 -8.88 5.70 -1.26
CA VAL A 334 -10.09 5.83 -0.44
C VAL A 334 -11.27 5.37 -1.28
N CYS A 335 -12.13 4.53 -0.69
CA CYS A 335 -13.42 4.16 -1.26
C CYS A 335 -14.53 4.77 -0.41
N PHE A 336 -15.55 5.35 -1.04
CA PHE A 336 -16.80 5.73 -0.39
C PHE A 336 -17.93 4.81 -0.83
N THR A 337 -18.88 4.58 0.07
CA THR A 337 -20.10 3.81 -0.18
C THR A 337 -21.30 4.76 -0.25
N LYS A 338 -22.16 4.57 -1.24
CA LYS A 338 -23.27 5.49 -1.53
C LYS A 338 -24.22 5.59 -0.33
N ASN A 339 -24.57 6.82 0.03
CA ASN A 339 -25.41 7.16 1.18
C ASN A 339 -24.86 6.67 2.55
N SER A 340 -23.55 6.41 2.67
CA SER A 340 -22.94 5.88 3.89
C SER A 340 -21.66 6.66 4.24
N THR A 341 -21.66 7.31 5.40
CA THR A 341 -20.49 8.02 5.94
C THR A 341 -19.45 7.02 6.49
N PRO A 342 -18.14 7.18 6.21
CA PRO A 342 -17.09 6.33 6.77
C PRO A 342 -17.22 6.14 8.28
N TYR A 343 -16.91 4.95 8.80
CA TYR A 343 -17.18 4.60 10.20
C TYR A 343 -16.53 5.58 11.19
N HIS A 344 -15.28 5.99 10.90
CA HIS A 344 -14.52 6.96 11.68
C HIS A 344 -15.13 8.39 11.73
N SER A 345 -16.05 8.71 10.83
CA SER A 345 -16.66 10.04 10.67
C SER A 345 -18.18 9.97 10.48
N ARG A 346 -18.80 8.87 10.94
CA ARG A 346 -20.21 8.53 10.71
C ARG A 346 -21.22 9.60 11.15
N GLU A 347 -20.89 10.34 12.21
CA GLU A 347 -21.68 11.42 12.81
C GLU A 347 -21.43 12.80 12.17
N SER A 348 -20.47 12.91 11.23
CA SER A 348 -20.12 14.17 10.56
C SER A 348 -21.03 14.45 9.37
N SER A 349 -21.90 15.45 9.49
CA SER A 349 -22.71 15.98 8.38
C SER A 349 -21.83 16.47 7.22
N ALA A 350 -20.71 17.14 7.52
CA ALA A 350 -19.75 17.60 6.52
C ALA A 350 -19.13 16.42 5.74
N MET A 351 -18.94 15.25 6.38
CA MET A 351 -18.51 14.05 5.65
C MET A 351 -19.64 13.45 4.81
N ALA A 352 -20.89 13.47 5.27
CA ALA A 352 -22.03 13.03 4.48
C ALA A 352 -22.17 13.85 3.18
N ASP A 353 -21.97 15.17 3.26
CA ASP A 353 -21.96 16.06 2.10
C ASP A 353 -20.81 15.73 1.12
N ILE A 354 -19.61 15.43 1.64
CA ILE A 354 -18.45 15.01 0.82
C ILE A 354 -18.74 13.69 0.10
N VAL A 355 -19.30 12.69 0.80
CA VAL A 355 -19.68 11.40 0.21
C VAL A 355 -20.74 11.61 -0.87
N ASN A 356 -21.83 12.31 -0.56
CA ASN A 356 -22.92 12.56 -1.51
C ASN A 356 -22.41 13.31 -2.76
N ARG A 357 -21.56 14.32 -2.57
CA ARG A 357 -20.94 15.07 -3.68
C ARG A 357 -20.05 14.19 -4.56
N ALA A 358 -19.28 13.26 -3.98
CA ALA A 358 -18.46 12.33 -4.76
C ALA A 358 -19.28 11.50 -5.75
N PHE A 359 -20.48 11.04 -5.35
CA PHE A 359 -21.40 10.29 -6.22
C PHE A 359 -22.12 11.15 -7.27
N VAL A 360 -22.08 12.48 -7.16
CA VAL A 360 -22.56 13.42 -8.20
C VAL A 360 -21.43 13.78 -9.16
N LEU A 361 -20.29 14.22 -8.62
CA LEU A 361 -19.16 14.71 -9.41
C LEU A 361 -18.47 13.60 -10.22
N PHE A 362 -18.42 12.35 -9.74
CA PHE A 362 -17.73 11.29 -10.49
C PHE A 362 -18.36 11.03 -11.87
N PRO A 363 -19.68 10.76 -12.01
CA PRO A 363 -20.32 10.65 -13.33
C PRO A 363 -20.20 11.91 -14.20
N GLU A 364 -20.29 13.11 -13.60
CA GLU A 364 -20.20 14.39 -14.33
C GLU A 364 -18.78 14.66 -14.87
N GLN A 365 -17.73 14.29 -14.14
CA GLN A 365 -16.34 14.59 -14.47
C GLN A 365 -15.63 13.46 -15.21
N HIS A 366 -16.10 12.20 -15.09
CA HIS A 366 -15.48 11.08 -15.78
C HIS A 366 -15.76 11.15 -17.29
N ASP A 367 -14.68 11.03 -18.08
CA ASP A 367 -14.76 10.92 -19.53
C ASP A 367 -14.35 9.50 -19.93
N CYS A 368 -15.30 8.77 -20.54
CA CYS A 368 -15.07 7.40 -20.98
C CYS A 368 -14.02 7.37 -22.09
N ASN A 369 -13.02 6.51 -21.93
CA ASN A 369 -11.99 6.26 -22.95
C ASN A 369 -12.17 4.89 -23.60
N GLU A 370 -11.33 4.55 -24.57
CA GLU A 370 -11.48 3.33 -25.36
C GLU A 370 -11.32 2.03 -24.54
N LEU A 371 -10.69 2.09 -23.36
CA LEU A 371 -10.61 0.96 -22.43
C LEU A 371 -11.92 0.77 -21.66
N CYS A 372 -12.64 1.84 -21.31
CA CYS A 372 -13.98 1.76 -20.71
C CYS A 372 -14.96 1.08 -21.68
N GLU A 373 -14.94 1.48 -22.95
CA GLU A 373 -15.80 0.89 -23.99
C GLU A 373 -15.45 -0.58 -24.25
N HIS A 374 -14.16 -0.92 -24.29
CA HIS A 374 -13.70 -2.31 -24.40
C HIS A 374 -14.19 -3.18 -23.23
N LEU A 375 -14.10 -2.68 -22.00
CA LEU A 375 -14.63 -3.36 -20.81
C LEU A 375 -16.16 -3.44 -20.80
N GLY A 376 -16.85 -2.69 -21.66
CA GLY A 376 -18.31 -2.66 -21.72
C GLY A 376 -18.92 -1.95 -20.52
N ASN A 377 -18.18 -1.00 -19.95
CA ASN A 377 -18.65 -0.17 -18.85
C ASN A 377 -19.87 0.66 -19.29
N ILE A 378 -20.76 0.97 -18.35
CA ILE A 378 -21.96 1.75 -18.60
C ILE A 378 -21.56 3.20 -18.89
N ARG A 379 -22.10 3.81 -19.95
CA ARG A 379 -21.84 5.23 -20.19
C ARG A 379 -22.48 6.07 -19.08
N LEU A 380 -21.64 6.84 -18.37
CA LEU A 380 -22.06 7.71 -17.26
C LEU A 380 -22.67 9.05 -17.72
N LYS A 381 -22.67 9.31 -19.04
CA LYS A 381 -23.18 10.50 -19.73
C LYS A 381 -23.96 10.07 -20.98
#